data_AF-A0A251UYJ2-F1
#
_entry.id   AF-A0A251UYJ2-F1
#
_cell.length_a   1.000
_cell.length_b   1.000
_cell.length_c   1.000
_cell.angle_alpha   90.00
_cell.angle_beta   90.00
_cell.angle_gamma   90.00
#
_symmetry.space_group_name_H-M   'P 1'
#
loop_
_entity.id
_entity.type
_entity.pdbx_description
1 polymer ?
#
loop_
_entity_poly.entity_id
_entity_poly.type
_entity_poly.pdbx_seq_one_letter_code
_entity_poly.pdbx_strand_id
1 'polypeptide(L)'
;MRLDGENARLADEEGRPIFEAKDVKSFNLEHCPKIFPHDGNPLAPAAKAIKALSGPQYDGEHLHKVIQEKLQEKRLHEALTYIVIPTFDIKRLQPTIFSSYQLKKHPSLDAKLSDICIGTSAAPTYLPSHSFQTEDSEGKLLKEFNLIDGGVAANNPTLVAISEVTKEITIGSPNFFPIKPMDYVRFLILSLVGLQTNRTNTNKTLFVFVC
;
A
#
# COMPACT_ATOMS: atom_id res chain seq x y z
N MET A 1 -22.29 8.00 -23.64
CA MET A 1 -20.98 8.00 -24.31
C MET A 1 -20.19 6.85 -23.71
N ARG A 2 -20.03 5.77 -24.50
CA ARG A 2 -19.27 4.57 -24.14
C ARG A 2 -17.83 4.99 -23.81
N LEU A 3 -17.33 4.55 -22.65
CA LEU A 3 -15.89 4.49 -22.42
C LEU A 3 -15.45 3.10 -22.86
N ASP A 4 -15.28 2.94 -24.17
CA ASP A 4 -14.48 1.86 -24.73
C ASP A 4 -13.02 2.26 -24.50
N GLY A 5 -12.31 1.45 -23.71
CA GLY A 5 -10.93 1.69 -23.30
C GLY A 5 -10.33 0.37 -22.85
N GLU A 6 -10.02 -0.49 -23.82
CA GLU A 6 -8.98 -1.49 -23.69
C GLU A 6 -7.68 -0.74 -23.33
N ASN A 7 -7.33 -0.74 -22.05
CA ASN A 7 -6.01 -0.35 -21.58
C ASN A 7 -5.68 -1.26 -20.39
N ALA A 8 -4.47 -1.80 -20.43
CA ALA A 8 -3.96 -2.84 -19.55
C ALA A 8 -4.32 -2.54 -18.09
N ARG A 9 -5.01 -3.50 -17.48
CA ARG A 9 -5.33 -3.46 -16.06
C ARG A 9 -4.24 -4.22 -15.30
N LEU A 10 -4.31 -4.22 -13.97
CA LEU A 10 -3.40 -4.86 -13.01
C LEU A 10 -3.58 -6.37 -13.06
N ALA A 11 -3.32 -6.87 -14.25
CA ALA A 11 -3.74 -8.14 -14.75
C ALA A 11 -2.56 -8.88 -15.33
N ASP A 12 -2.69 -10.19 -15.42
CA ASP A 12 -1.92 -10.97 -16.37
C ASP A 12 -2.25 -10.56 -17.81
N GLU A 13 -1.54 -11.15 -18.77
CA GLU A 13 -1.74 -10.88 -20.21
C GLU A 13 -3.19 -11.17 -20.65
N GLU A 14 -3.94 -11.95 -19.86
CA GLU A 14 -5.35 -12.31 -20.06
C GLU A 14 -6.36 -11.42 -19.30
N GLY A 15 -5.94 -10.36 -18.62
CA GLY A 15 -6.86 -9.43 -17.95
C GLY A 15 -7.34 -9.87 -16.55
N ARG A 16 -6.71 -10.88 -15.93
CA ARG A 16 -7.08 -11.44 -14.61
C ARG A 16 -6.15 -10.97 -13.50
N PRO A 17 -6.60 -10.95 -12.22
CA PRO A 17 -5.72 -10.60 -11.10
C PRO A 17 -4.42 -11.40 -11.10
N ILE A 18 -3.29 -10.71 -10.90
CA ILE A 18 -1.95 -11.31 -10.86
C ILE A 18 -1.72 -12.30 -9.70
N PHE A 19 -2.64 -12.33 -8.72
CA PHE A 19 -2.63 -13.26 -7.58
C PHE A 19 -4.05 -13.68 -7.20
N GLU A 20 -4.20 -14.91 -6.74
CA GLU A 20 -5.41 -15.38 -6.06
C GLU A 20 -5.28 -15.21 -4.53
N ALA A 21 -6.42 -15.15 -3.84
CA ALA A 21 -6.45 -15.02 -2.37
C ALA A 21 -5.68 -16.16 -1.65
N LYS A 22 -5.66 -17.37 -2.23
CA LYS A 22 -4.93 -18.52 -1.68
C LYS A 22 -3.40 -18.33 -1.73
N ASP A 23 -2.91 -17.53 -2.67
CA ASP A 23 -1.48 -17.33 -2.91
C ASP A 23 -0.85 -16.44 -1.84
N VAL A 24 -1.66 -15.59 -1.17
CA VAL A 24 -1.22 -14.73 -0.06
C VAL A 24 -0.55 -15.55 1.04
N LYS A 25 -1.09 -16.74 1.36
CA LYS A 25 -0.48 -17.62 2.37
C LYS A 25 0.90 -18.10 1.93
N SER A 26 1.00 -18.60 0.70
CA SER A 26 2.25 -19.13 0.14
C SER A 26 3.31 -18.03 0.04
N PHE A 27 2.91 -16.84 -0.43
CA PHE A 27 3.75 -15.64 -0.49
C PHE A 27 4.35 -15.30 0.89
N ASN A 28 3.53 -15.26 1.93
CA ASN A 28 3.99 -14.96 3.28
C ASN A 28 4.98 -16.02 3.79
N LEU A 29 4.68 -17.31 3.60
CA LEU A 29 5.57 -18.40 4.04
C LEU A 29 6.93 -18.36 3.34
N GLU A 30 6.97 -17.97 2.07
CA GLU A 30 8.20 -17.90 1.29
C GLU A 30 9.03 -16.64 1.59
N HIS A 31 8.38 -15.48 1.65
CA HIS A 31 9.08 -14.20 1.66
C HIS A 31 9.22 -13.59 3.06
N CYS A 32 8.30 -13.80 4.00
CA CYS A 32 8.42 -13.19 5.33
C CYS A 32 9.72 -13.55 6.07
N PRO A 33 10.24 -14.80 6.02
CA PRO A 33 11.53 -15.11 6.66
C PRO A 33 12.72 -14.37 6.04
N LYS A 34 12.61 -13.96 4.77
CA LYS A 34 13.64 -13.21 4.03
C LYS A 34 13.50 -11.69 4.25
N ILE A 35 12.26 -11.21 4.41
CA ILE A 35 11.95 -9.80 4.76
C ILE A 35 12.32 -9.53 6.22
N PHE A 36 12.02 -10.49 7.11
CA PHE A 36 12.21 -10.38 8.55
C PHE A 36 13.11 -11.54 9.06
N PRO A 37 14.39 -11.56 8.68
CA PRO A 37 15.31 -12.59 9.12
C PRO A 37 15.43 -12.58 10.65
N HIS A 38 15.34 -13.77 11.24
CA HIS A 38 15.51 -13.93 12.68
C HIS A 38 16.97 -14.25 12.99
N ASP A 39 17.65 -13.35 13.71
CA ASP A 39 19.00 -13.59 14.19
C ASP A 39 18.97 -14.62 15.33
N GLY A 40 19.28 -15.88 15.02
CA GLY A 40 19.39 -16.99 15.99
C GLY A 40 20.70 -17.01 16.79
N ASN A 41 21.51 -15.95 16.74
CA ASN A 41 22.85 -15.94 17.30
C ASN A 41 22.85 -15.55 18.81
N PRO A 42 23.39 -16.37 19.72
CA PRO A 42 23.42 -16.09 21.17
C PRO A 42 24.21 -14.83 21.60
N LEU A 43 25.01 -14.21 20.72
CA LEU A 43 25.69 -12.92 20.95
C LEU A 43 24.83 -11.68 20.59
N ALA A 44 23.54 -11.87 20.29
CA ALA A 44 22.61 -10.86 19.78
C ALA A 44 22.43 -9.55 20.59
N PRO A 45 22.58 -9.47 21.94
CA PRO A 45 22.22 -8.24 22.67
C PRO A 45 23.08 -7.02 22.30
N ALA A 46 24.40 -7.19 22.21
CA ALA A 46 25.32 -6.11 21.87
C ALA A 46 25.20 -5.69 20.40
N ALA A 47 25.05 -6.67 19.50
CA ALA A 47 24.83 -6.40 18.07
C ALA A 47 23.50 -5.68 17.81
N LYS A 48 22.43 -6.04 18.53
CA LYS A 48 21.11 -5.35 18.45
C LYS A 48 21.18 -3.91 18.93
N ALA A 49 21.93 -3.62 20.00
CA ALA A 49 22.09 -2.27 20.52
C ALA A 49 22.82 -1.36 19.52
N ILE A 50 23.87 -1.87 18.87
CA ILE A 50 24.59 -1.13 17.82
C ILE A 50 23.71 -0.97 16.57
N LYS A 51 22.97 -2.01 16.17
CA LYS A 51 22.05 -1.96 15.02
C LYS A 51 20.92 -0.95 15.21
N ALA A 52 20.39 -0.83 16.43
CA ALA A 52 19.35 0.16 16.76
C ALA A 52 19.83 1.62 16.62
N LEU A 53 21.14 1.86 16.67
CA LEU A 53 21.73 3.18 16.47
C LEU A 53 22.09 3.47 15.00
N SER A 54 22.11 2.44 14.14
CA SER A 54 22.57 2.54 12.75
C SER A 54 21.45 2.59 11.71
N GLY A 55 20.17 2.44 12.09
CA GLY A 55 19.05 2.49 11.15
C GLY A 55 17.89 1.58 11.51
N PRO A 56 16.98 1.29 10.54
CA PRO A 56 15.85 0.40 10.74
C PRO A 56 16.31 -1.04 11.04
N GLN A 57 15.44 -1.81 11.70
CA GLN A 57 15.72 -3.20 12.08
C GLN A 57 16.02 -4.11 10.87
N TYR A 58 15.37 -3.83 9.74
CA TYR A 58 15.50 -4.54 8.47
C TYR A 58 15.84 -3.56 7.34
N ASP A 59 16.65 -3.99 6.38
CA ASP A 59 17.10 -3.16 5.26
C ASP A 59 16.01 -2.90 4.20
N GLY A 60 14.99 -3.78 4.13
CA GLY A 60 13.92 -3.70 3.15
C GLY A 60 14.30 -4.16 1.74
N GLU A 61 15.54 -4.58 1.47
CA GLU A 61 16.01 -4.90 0.11
C GLU A 61 15.21 -6.04 -0.52
N HIS A 62 15.00 -7.13 0.23
CA HIS A 62 14.22 -8.27 -0.25
C HIS A 62 12.75 -7.90 -0.47
N LEU A 63 12.18 -7.04 0.39
CA LEU A 63 10.81 -6.54 0.23
C LEU A 63 10.68 -5.74 -1.07
N HIS A 64 11.58 -4.78 -1.30
CA HIS A 64 11.56 -3.92 -2.48
C HIS A 64 11.69 -4.76 -3.75
N LYS A 65 12.66 -5.68 -3.76
CA LYS A 65 12.90 -6.59 -4.88
C LYS A 65 11.65 -7.40 -5.23
N VAL A 66 11.04 -8.08 -4.25
CA VAL A 66 9.85 -8.92 -4.52
C VAL A 66 8.67 -8.07 -4.98
N ILE A 67 8.42 -6.92 -4.36
CA ILE A 67 7.33 -6.02 -4.77
C ILE A 67 7.55 -5.53 -6.21
N GLN A 68 8.76 -5.08 -6.54
CA GLN A 68 9.11 -4.61 -7.88
C GLN A 68 9.03 -5.73 -8.93
N GLU A 69 9.49 -6.94 -8.61
CA GLU A 69 9.38 -8.10 -9.50
C GLU A 69 7.93 -8.47 -9.80
N LYS A 70 7.04 -8.39 -8.80
CA LYS A 70 5.64 -8.79 -8.95
C LYS A 70 4.77 -7.72 -9.59
N LEU A 71 4.97 -6.45 -9.24
CA LEU A 71 4.16 -5.34 -9.74
C LEU A 71 4.74 -4.68 -10.98
N GLN A 72 6.03 -4.89 -11.26
CA GLN A 72 6.74 -4.34 -12.42
C GLN A 72 6.52 -2.82 -12.52
N GLU A 73 6.22 -2.33 -13.71
CA GLU A 73 5.99 -0.92 -14.01
C GLU A 73 4.53 -0.48 -13.86
N LYS A 74 3.66 -1.37 -13.33
CA LYS A 74 2.23 -1.08 -13.22
C LYS A 74 1.97 0.11 -12.30
N ARG A 75 1.11 1.01 -12.74
CA ARG A 75 0.71 2.25 -12.07
C ARG A 75 -0.67 2.16 -11.45
N LEU A 76 -0.98 3.12 -10.59
CA LEU A 76 -2.24 3.18 -9.86
C LEU A 76 -3.46 3.18 -10.78
N HIS A 77 -3.42 3.88 -11.92
CA HIS A 77 -4.52 3.91 -12.89
C HIS A 77 -4.80 2.54 -13.55
N GLU A 78 -3.83 1.64 -13.56
CA GLU A 78 -3.98 0.31 -14.13
C GLU A 78 -4.71 -0.64 -13.17
N ALA A 79 -5.05 -0.24 -11.93
CA ALA A 79 -5.78 -1.10 -10.99
C ALA A 79 -7.06 -1.74 -11.57
N LEU A 80 -7.24 -3.05 -11.36
CA LEU A 80 -8.43 -3.80 -11.83
C LEU A 80 -9.73 -3.35 -11.17
N THR A 81 -9.61 -2.82 -9.95
CA THR A 81 -10.70 -2.28 -9.13
C THR A 81 -10.27 -0.95 -8.54
N TYR A 82 -11.22 -0.25 -7.94
CA TYR A 82 -10.88 0.92 -7.16
C TYR A 82 -10.13 0.54 -5.89
N ILE A 83 -8.87 0.95 -5.80
CA ILE A 83 -8.04 0.77 -4.61
C ILE A 83 -7.81 2.10 -3.88
N VAL A 84 -7.67 2.01 -2.56
CA VAL A 84 -7.39 3.11 -1.63
C VAL A 84 -6.31 2.65 -0.66
N ILE A 85 -5.09 3.17 -0.83
CA ILE A 85 -3.92 2.77 -0.04
C ILE A 85 -3.42 3.97 0.78
N PRO A 86 -3.53 3.94 2.12
CA PRO A 86 -2.98 5.00 2.97
C PRO A 86 -1.46 4.89 3.07
N THR A 87 -0.81 6.04 3.16
CA THR A 87 0.61 6.22 3.49
C THR A 87 0.74 7.50 4.32
N PHE A 88 1.91 7.74 4.93
CA PHE A 88 2.20 9.00 5.60
C PHE A 88 3.44 9.65 5.00
N ASP A 89 3.34 10.91 4.56
CA ASP A 89 4.47 11.65 4.00
C ASP A 89 5.21 12.38 5.12
N ILE A 90 6.45 11.97 5.41
CA ILE A 90 7.25 12.51 6.52
C ILE A 90 7.85 13.89 6.21
N LYS A 91 8.01 14.24 4.93
CA LYS A 91 8.51 15.56 4.54
C LYS A 91 7.41 16.61 4.67
N ARG A 92 6.17 16.24 4.37
CA ARG A 92 4.98 17.10 4.49
C ARG A 92 4.24 16.97 5.82
N LEU A 93 4.59 15.97 6.63
CA LEU A 93 3.96 15.64 7.91
C LEU A 93 2.43 15.44 7.80
N GLN A 94 1.98 14.77 6.73
CA GLN A 94 0.56 14.52 6.49
C GLN A 94 0.29 13.16 5.84
N PRO A 95 -0.90 12.57 6.03
CA PRO A 95 -1.34 11.41 5.26
C PRO A 95 -1.32 11.68 3.76
N THR A 96 -0.88 10.69 2.99
CA THR A 96 -1.06 10.65 1.54
C THR A 96 -1.89 9.41 1.21
N ILE A 97 -3.09 9.61 0.67
CA ILE A 97 -3.98 8.53 0.29
C ILE A 97 -3.87 8.32 -1.22
N PHE A 98 -3.31 7.18 -1.62
CA PHE A 98 -3.29 6.76 -3.02
C PHE A 98 -4.64 6.14 -3.35
N SER A 99 -5.47 6.91 -4.04
CA SER A 99 -6.85 6.56 -4.37
C SER A 99 -7.04 6.65 -5.87
N SER A 100 -7.37 5.53 -6.48
CA SER A 100 -7.73 5.45 -7.91
C SER A 100 -8.90 6.36 -8.28
N TYR A 101 -9.80 6.65 -7.33
CA TYR A 101 -10.89 7.61 -7.49
C TYR A 101 -10.38 9.04 -7.73
N GLN A 102 -9.25 9.41 -7.13
CA GLN A 102 -8.73 10.77 -7.17
C GLN A 102 -7.90 11.09 -8.41
N LEU A 103 -7.54 10.10 -9.23
CA LEU A 103 -6.60 10.27 -10.34
C LEU A 103 -7.03 11.33 -11.36
N LYS A 104 -8.34 11.46 -11.62
CA LYS A 104 -8.86 12.51 -12.51
C LYS A 104 -8.61 13.93 -12.00
N LYS A 105 -8.59 14.11 -10.67
CA LYS A 105 -8.40 15.41 -10.01
C LYS A 105 -6.95 15.67 -9.64
N HIS A 106 -6.22 14.60 -9.32
CA HIS A 106 -4.84 14.64 -8.86
C HIS A 106 -3.98 13.64 -9.64
N PRO A 107 -3.59 13.96 -10.90
CA PRO A 107 -2.77 13.08 -11.73
C PRO A 107 -1.42 12.74 -11.10
N SER A 108 -0.90 13.60 -10.21
CA SER A 108 0.33 13.35 -9.46
C SER A 108 0.26 12.17 -8.49
N LEU A 109 -0.93 11.60 -8.24
CA LEU A 109 -1.08 10.38 -7.45
C LEU A 109 -0.91 9.11 -8.29
N ASP A 110 -0.80 9.22 -9.61
CA ASP A 110 -0.59 8.06 -10.50
C ASP A 110 0.86 7.56 -10.45
N ALA A 111 1.26 7.04 -9.30
CA ALA A 111 2.57 6.45 -9.06
C ALA A 111 2.62 4.96 -9.42
N LYS A 112 3.83 4.39 -9.50
CA LYS A 112 4.00 2.93 -9.59
C LYS A 112 3.41 2.28 -8.34
N LEU A 113 2.69 1.18 -8.53
CA LEU A 113 2.14 0.41 -7.42
C LEU A 113 3.24 -0.16 -6.53
N SER A 114 4.41 -0.49 -7.11
CA SER A 114 5.57 -0.92 -6.33
C SER A 114 6.01 0.15 -5.32
N ASP A 115 6.11 1.41 -5.74
CA ASP A 115 6.44 2.53 -4.85
C ASP A 115 5.39 2.75 -3.76
N ILE A 116 4.10 2.65 -4.12
CA ILE A 116 2.99 2.79 -3.17
C ILE A 116 3.03 1.65 -2.14
N CYS A 117 3.20 0.40 -2.58
CA CYS A 117 3.25 -0.79 -1.73
C CYS A 117 4.47 -0.78 -0.79
N ILE A 118 5.63 -0.34 -1.27
CA ILE A 118 6.81 -0.16 -0.42
C ILE A 118 6.54 0.93 0.62
N GLY A 119 6.04 2.09 0.20
CA GLY A 119 5.75 3.21 1.09
C GLY A 119 4.75 2.87 2.19
N THR A 120 3.63 2.22 1.86
CA THR A 120 2.63 1.80 2.86
C THR A 120 3.13 0.72 3.82
N SER A 121 4.19 -0.02 3.44
CA SER A 121 4.83 -1.06 4.25
C SER A 121 5.98 -0.58 5.11
N ALA A 122 6.45 0.65 4.92
CA ALA A 122 7.65 1.19 5.56
C ALA A 122 7.43 1.57 7.03
N ALA A 123 7.22 0.56 7.88
CA ALA A 123 6.95 0.71 9.32
C ALA A 123 8.14 1.39 10.04
N PRO A 124 7.91 2.52 10.75
CA PRO A 124 8.96 3.20 11.48
C PRO A 124 9.71 2.25 12.41
N THR A 125 11.05 2.42 12.48
CA THR A 125 12.00 1.55 13.21
C THR A 125 12.20 0.14 12.64
N TYR A 126 11.30 -0.35 11.79
CA TYR A 126 11.39 -1.69 11.21
C TYR A 126 11.94 -1.69 9.79
N LEU A 127 11.44 -0.82 8.92
CA LEU A 127 11.81 -0.72 7.51
C LEU A 127 12.19 0.73 7.16
N PRO A 128 13.05 0.95 6.16
CA PRO A 128 13.40 2.30 5.73
C PRO A 128 12.21 3.01 5.10
N SER A 129 12.17 4.34 5.23
CA SER A 129 11.23 5.19 4.46
C SER A 129 11.50 5.08 2.97
N HIS A 130 10.47 5.29 2.15
CA HIS A 130 10.54 5.20 0.70
C HIS A 130 10.32 6.55 0.02
N SER A 131 11.25 6.97 -0.82
CA SER A 131 11.17 8.26 -1.51
C SER A 131 11.20 8.08 -3.02
N PHE A 132 10.28 8.74 -3.71
CA PHE A 132 10.18 8.70 -5.17
C PHE A 132 9.48 9.97 -5.69
N GLN A 133 9.41 10.10 -7.01
CA GLN A 133 8.81 11.23 -7.69
C GLN A 133 7.84 10.75 -8.77
N THR A 134 6.80 11.54 -9.00
CA THR A 134 5.91 11.39 -10.16
C THR A 134 6.14 12.56 -11.10
N GLU A 135 6.17 12.26 -12.39
CA GLU A 135 6.38 13.20 -13.49
C GLU A 135 5.20 13.15 -14.46
N ASP A 136 5.02 14.21 -15.24
CA ASP A 136 4.08 14.21 -16.35
C ASP A 136 4.67 13.58 -17.62
N SER A 137 3.89 13.56 -18.70
CA SER A 137 4.31 13.00 -20.00
C SER A 137 5.51 13.72 -20.63
N GLU A 138 5.81 14.94 -20.19
CA GLU A 138 6.95 15.73 -20.66
C GLU A 138 8.17 15.58 -19.73
N GLY A 139 8.08 14.71 -18.71
CA GLY A 139 9.16 14.48 -17.73
C GLY A 139 9.25 15.58 -16.67
N LYS A 140 8.26 16.47 -16.57
CA LYS A 140 8.25 17.52 -15.56
C LYS A 140 7.75 16.95 -14.23
N LEU A 141 8.51 17.22 -13.17
CA LEU A 141 8.16 16.84 -11.81
C LEU A 141 6.78 17.37 -11.41
N LEU A 142 5.85 16.45 -11.11
CA LEU A 142 4.53 16.75 -10.58
C LEU A 142 4.54 16.79 -9.05
N LYS A 143 5.16 15.79 -8.42
CA LYS A 143 5.19 15.65 -6.96
C LYS A 143 6.32 14.72 -6.51
N GLU A 144 6.92 15.08 -5.39
CA GLU A 144 7.84 14.24 -4.63
C GLU A 144 7.10 13.64 -3.43
N PHE A 145 7.40 12.38 -3.14
CA PHE A 145 6.85 11.60 -2.04
C PHE A 145 7.97 11.09 -1.15
N ASN A 146 7.77 11.18 0.17
CA ASN A 146 8.68 10.66 1.18
C ASN A 146 7.85 9.87 2.19
N LEU A 147 7.61 8.60 1.92
CA LEU A 147 6.54 7.83 2.54
C LEU A 147 7.04 6.87 3.62
N ILE A 148 6.19 6.70 4.63
CA ILE A 148 6.23 5.64 5.62
C ILE A 148 4.85 4.96 5.73
N ASP A 149 4.81 3.93 6.58
CA ASP A 149 3.69 3.01 6.77
C ASP A 149 2.31 3.68 6.88
N GLY A 150 1.34 3.10 6.16
CA GLY A 150 -0.04 3.56 6.14
C GLY A 150 -0.73 3.50 7.50
N GLY A 151 -0.32 2.61 8.38
CA GLY A 151 -0.78 2.46 9.75
C GLY A 151 -0.50 3.68 10.64
N VAL A 152 0.48 4.52 10.28
CA VAL A 152 0.70 5.83 10.93
C VAL A 152 -0.43 6.81 10.61
N ALA A 153 -0.96 6.76 9.39
CA ALA A 153 -2.10 7.57 8.97
C ALA A 153 -3.43 6.94 9.39
N ALA A 154 -3.61 5.65 9.15
CA ALA A 154 -4.82 4.90 9.42
C ALA A 154 -4.51 3.40 9.59
N ASN A 155 -4.43 2.94 10.85
CA ASN A 155 -4.27 1.51 11.17
C ASN A 155 -5.49 0.66 10.75
N ASN A 156 -6.64 1.29 10.49
CA ASN A 156 -7.78 0.65 9.84
C ASN A 156 -8.25 1.53 8.67
N PRO A 157 -7.96 1.15 7.41
CA PRO A 157 -8.30 1.97 6.24
C PRO A 157 -9.80 1.95 5.89
N THR A 158 -10.64 1.21 6.61
CA THR A 158 -12.07 1.06 6.29
C THR A 158 -12.77 2.41 6.19
N LEU A 159 -12.57 3.30 7.17
CA LEU A 159 -13.19 4.62 7.15
C LEU A 159 -12.61 5.52 6.05
N VAL A 160 -11.31 5.37 5.74
CA VAL A 160 -10.65 6.08 4.63
C VAL A 160 -11.30 5.67 3.30
N ALA A 161 -11.50 4.37 3.08
CA ALA A 161 -12.15 3.85 1.89
C ALA A 161 -13.60 4.31 1.76
N ILE A 162 -14.39 4.26 2.84
CA ILE A 162 -15.77 4.77 2.86
C ILE A 162 -15.80 6.26 2.51
N SER A 163 -14.88 7.06 3.06
CA SER A 163 -14.77 8.49 2.75
C SER A 163 -14.50 8.72 1.26
N GLU A 164 -13.58 7.96 0.65
CA GLU A 164 -13.29 8.07 -0.78
C GLU A 164 -14.50 7.71 -1.66
N VAL A 165 -15.19 6.62 -1.35
CA VAL A 165 -16.43 6.24 -2.05
C VAL A 165 -17.52 7.29 -1.88
N THR A 166 -17.69 7.81 -0.66
CA THR A 166 -18.70 8.84 -0.36
C THR A 166 -18.43 10.13 -1.13
N LYS A 167 -17.16 10.54 -1.28
CA LYS A 167 -16.78 11.69 -2.12
C LYS A 167 -17.20 11.47 -3.57
N GLU A 168 -16.98 10.28 -4.12
CA GLU A 168 -17.36 9.95 -5.50
C GLU A 168 -18.88 9.92 -5.72
N ILE A 169 -19.64 9.38 -4.77
CA ILE A 169 -21.11 9.44 -4.80
C ILE A 169 -21.57 10.89 -4.77
N THR A 170 -20.98 11.72 -3.91
CA THR A 170 -21.37 13.12 -3.72
C THR A 170 -21.13 13.96 -4.98
N ILE A 171 -20.07 13.69 -5.74
CA ILE A 171 -19.80 14.39 -7.01
C ILE A 171 -20.60 13.83 -8.20
N GLY A 172 -21.48 12.85 -7.98
CA GLY A 172 -22.36 12.29 -9.02
C GLY A 172 -21.62 11.39 -10.02
N SER A 173 -20.62 10.64 -9.56
CA SER A 173 -19.87 9.71 -10.42
C SER A 173 -20.80 8.65 -11.02
N PRO A 174 -20.77 8.40 -12.35
CA PRO A 174 -21.70 7.48 -13.02
C PRO A 174 -21.48 6.02 -12.63
N ASN A 175 -20.35 5.71 -11.97
CA ASN A 175 -20.01 4.37 -11.50
C ASN A 175 -20.80 3.97 -10.24
N PHE A 176 -21.48 4.93 -9.60
CA PHE A 176 -22.29 4.70 -8.41
C PHE A 176 -23.74 5.10 -8.67
N PHE A 177 -24.67 4.31 -8.13
CA PHE A 177 -26.06 4.73 -8.09
C PHE A 177 -26.20 6.02 -7.26
N PRO A 178 -27.14 6.92 -7.61
CA PRO A 178 -27.38 8.12 -6.82
C PRO A 178 -27.86 7.71 -5.43
N ILE A 179 -26.97 7.81 -4.45
CA ILE A 179 -27.24 7.54 -3.04
C ILE A 179 -27.15 8.88 -2.32
N LYS A 180 -28.05 9.13 -1.36
CA LYS A 180 -27.93 10.33 -0.52
C LYS A 180 -26.58 10.24 0.22
N PRO A 181 -25.75 11.30 0.21
CA PRO A 181 -24.56 11.33 1.06
C PRO A 181 -24.99 10.98 2.49
N MET A 182 -24.31 10.00 3.13
CA MET A 182 -24.62 9.44 4.46
C MET A 182 -25.66 8.30 4.55
N ASP A 183 -26.25 7.83 3.44
CA ASP A 183 -27.07 6.60 3.46
C ASP A 183 -26.17 5.34 3.47
N TYR A 184 -25.53 5.10 4.62
CA TYR A 184 -24.62 3.97 4.82
C TYR A 184 -25.31 2.59 4.74
N VAL A 185 -26.65 2.55 4.70
CA VAL A 185 -27.46 1.32 4.67
C VAL A 185 -27.18 0.48 3.41
N ARG A 186 -26.64 1.09 2.35
CA ARG A 186 -26.30 0.40 1.10
C ARG A 186 -24.84 -0.04 0.98
N PHE A 187 -24.02 0.21 2.01
CA PHE A 187 -22.63 -0.24 2.01
C PHE A 187 -22.55 -1.67 2.53
N LEU A 188 -22.02 -2.58 1.72
CA LEU A 188 -21.55 -3.88 2.19
C LEU A 188 -20.05 -3.77 2.44
N ILE A 189 -19.64 -3.89 3.71
CA ILE A 189 -18.25 -3.70 4.13
C ILE A 189 -17.74 -5.00 4.74
N LEU A 190 -16.63 -5.50 4.19
CA LEU A 190 -15.83 -6.56 4.80
C LEU A 190 -14.51 -5.94 5.26
N SER A 191 -14.32 -5.83 6.58
CA SER A 191 -13.07 -5.32 7.18
C SER A 191 -12.28 -6.49 7.76
N LEU A 192 -11.07 -6.71 7.25
CA LEU A 192 -10.17 -7.77 7.69
C LEU A 192 -8.98 -7.13 8.42
N VAL A 193 -8.65 -7.63 9.61
CA VAL A 193 -7.58 -7.09 10.45
C VAL A 193 -6.61 -8.22 10.81
N GLY A 194 -5.30 -7.93 10.72
CA GLY A 194 -4.26 -8.81 11.27
C GLY A 194 -4.21 -8.72 12.79
N LEU A 195 -4.45 -9.82 13.49
CA LEU A 195 -4.37 -9.87 14.96
C LEU A 195 -2.91 -9.90 15.43
N GLN A 196 -2.54 -8.95 16.30
CA GLN A 196 -1.29 -8.96 17.06
C GLN A 196 -1.53 -9.66 18.41
N THR A 197 -0.97 -10.87 18.61
CA THR A 197 -1.04 -11.53 19.92
C THR A 197 0.20 -11.19 20.76
N ASN A 198 0.02 -10.48 21.87
CA ASN A 198 1.03 -10.30 22.92
C ASN A 198 1.25 -11.61 23.70
N ARG A 199 1.90 -12.60 23.08
CA ARG A 199 2.51 -13.71 23.83
C ARG A 199 4.02 -13.49 23.90
N THR A 200 4.48 -13.31 25.13
CA THR A 200 5.86 -13.14 25.59
C THR A 200 6.91 -13.83 24.71
N ASN A 201 7.97 -13.08 24.37
CA ASN A 201 9.20 -13.50 23.70
C ASN A 201 9.06 -13.97 22.23
N THR A 202 8.69 -13.04 21.36
CA THR A 202 9.40 -12.66 20.11
C THR A 202 8.46 -11.74 19.33
N ASN A 203 8.86 -10.48 19.12
CA ASN A 203 8.09 -9.53 18.32
C ASN A 203 8.04 -10.01 16.87
N LYS A 204 7.00 -10.77 16.53
CA LYS A 204 6.68 -11.13 15.15
C LYS A 204 5.63 -10.15 14.65
N THR A 205 6.09 -9.13 13.95
CA THR A 205 5.22 -8.22 13.22
C THR A 205 4.89 -8.87 11.88
N LEU A 206 3.65 -9.30 11.70
CA LEU A 206 3.13 -9.75 10.41
C LEU A 206 2.19 -8.67 9.90
N PHE A 207 2.70 -7.80 9.02
CA PHE A 207 1.84 -6.90 8.25
C PHE A 207 1.26 -7.70 7.08
N VAL A 208 -0.01 -8.08 7.16
CA VAL A 208 -0.75 -8.60 6.00
C VAL A 208 -1.35 -7.40 5.28
N PHE A 209 -0.70 -6.95 4.22
CA PHE A 209 -1.29 -6.01 3.26
C PHE A 209 -2.29 -6.77 2.39
N VAL A 210 -3.58 -6.52 2.58
CA VAL A 210 -4.57 -6.80 1.53
C VAL A 210 -4.81 -5.47 0.82
N CYS A 211 -4.19 -5.32 -0.36
CA CYS A 211 -4.64 -4.35 -1.36
C CYS A 211 -5.89 -4.88 -2.06
#